data_AF-A0AAD9TFN8-F1
#
_entry.id   AF-A0AAD9TFN8-F1
#
_cell.length_a   1.000
_cell.length_b   1.000
_cell.length_c   1.000
_cell.angle_alpha   90.00
_cell.angle_beta   90.00
_cell.angle_gamma   90.00
#
_symmetry.space_group_name_H-M   'P 1'
#
loop_
_entity.id
_entity.type
_entity.pdbx_description
1 polymer ?
#
loop_
_entity_poly.entity_id
_entity_poly.type
_entity_poly.pdbx_seq_one_letter_code
_entity_poly.pdbx_strand_id
1 'polypeptide(L)'
;MFMESVDASVYAKTGEKLFELFSKVVEKVGSSNVDQIVTDIASNNVLAGKLLEAKYPNLFWTTCAAHCIDLILEDIFKMLTMKQTFERAISVHSYIYGRSCLVNMMKQFTNMKELLRLAKTRFVVALSRCRIFILKRATCEKCLL
;
A
#
# COMPACT_ATOMS: atom_id res chain seq x y z
N MET A 1 -19.98 1.35 -6.57
CA MET A 1 -20.17 0.83 -7.93
C MET A 1 -18.79 0.65 -8.55
N PHE A 2 -18.53 -0.47 -9.22
CA PHE A 2 -17.25 -0.81 -9.85
C PHE A 2 -17.46 -0.86 -11.37
N MET A 3 -16.53 -0.30 -12.15
CA MET A 3 -16.65 -0.23 -13.61
C MET A 3 -16.08 -1.47 -14.28
N GLU A 4 -14.76 -1.69 -14.15
CA GLU A 4 -14.06 -2.83 -14.74
C GLU A 4 -12.67 -3.02 -14.14
N SER A 5 -12.09 -4.19 -14.38
CA SER A 5 -10.67 -4.49 -14.16
C SER A 5 -10.08 -5.03 -15.44
N VAL A 6 -8.91 -4.55 -15.81
CA VAL A 6 -8.19 -5.00 -17.00
C VAL A 6 -6.84 -5.57 -16.58
N ASP A 7 -6.43 -6.66 -17.19
CA ASP A 7 -5.05 -7.12 -17.07
C ASP A 7 -4.12 -6.13 -17.80
N ALA A 8 -3.50 -5.27 -17.01
CA ALA A 8 -2.61 -4.23 -17.50
C ALA A 8 -1.18 -4.74 -17.74
N SER A 9 -0.87 -6.03 -17.59
CA SER A 9 0.52 -6.55 -17.69
C SER A 9 1.19 -6.23 -19.03
N VAL A 10 0.41 -6.15 -20.12
CA VAL A 10 0.88 -5.78 -21.47
C VAL A 10 0.98 -4.25 -21.67
N TYR A 11 0.22 -3.48 -20.89
CA TYR A 11 0.09 -2.01 -20.97
C TYR A 11 1.02 -1.27 -20.02
N ALA A 12 1.27 -1.81 -18.82
CA ALA A 12 2.05 -1.20 -17.74
C ALA A 12 3.54 -0.98 -18.07
N LYS A 13 3.98 -1.43 -19.25
CA LYS A 13 5.35 -1.29 -19.75
C LYS A 13 5.70 0.15 -20.14
N THR A 14 4.73 0.96 -20.60
CA THR A 14 4.98 2.36 -20.99
C THR A 14 3.82 3.27 -20.59
N GLY A 15 4.09 4.57 -20.45
CA GLY A 15 3.06 5.55 -20.09
C GLY A 15 2.04 5.78 -21.21
N GLU A 16 2.43 5.65 -22.47
CA GLU A 16 1.54 5.81 -23.64
C GLU A 16 0.47 4.71 -23.66
N LYS A 17 0.86 3.47 -23.39
CA LYS A 17 -0.09 2.35 -23.32
C LYS A 17 -1.07 2.48 -22.16
N LEU A 18 -0.62 3.00 -21.02
CA LEU A 18 -1.49 3.32 -19.89
C LEU A 18 -2.44 4.48 -20.24
N PHE A 19 -1.95 5.51 -20.93
CA PHE A 19 -2.78 6.60 -21.44
C PHE A 19 -3.87 6.10 -22.39
N GLU A 20 -3.55 5.19 -23.31
CA GLU A 20 -4.55 4.55 -24.19
C GLU A 20 -5.60 3.79 -23.40
N LEU A 21 -5.17 3.01 -22.40
CA LEU A 21 -6.07 2.26 -21.52
C LEU A 21 -7.01 3.19 -20.76
N PHE A 22 -6.47 4.21 -20.10
CA PHE A 22 -7.27 5.18 -19.34
C PHE A 22 -8.18 6.01 -20.25
N SER A 23 -7.73 6.39 -21.44
CA SER A 23 -8.54 7.11 -22.42
C SER A 23 -9.78 6.32 -22.81
N LYS A 24 -9.68 5.00 -23.04
CA LYS A 24 -10.84 4.15 -23.34
C LYS A 24 -11.87 4.18 -22.23
N VAL A 25 -11.43 4.20 -20.96
CA VAL A 25 -12.32 4.29 -19.81
C VAL A 25 -13.01 5.66 -19.75
N VAL A 26 -12.25 6.75 -19.95
CA VAL A 26 -12.79 8.13 -19.96
C VAL A 26 -13.81 8.29 -21.09
N GLU A 27 -13.52 7.80 -22.28
CA GLU A 27 -14.43 7.85 -23.43
C GLU A 27 -15.70 7.01 -23.19
N LYS A 28 -15.57 5.84 -22.57
CA LYS A 28 -16.70 4.97 -22.20
C LYS A 28 -17.62 5.60 -21.16
N VAL A 29 -17.07 6.31 -20.19
CA VAL A 29 -17.83 7.03 -19.15
C VAL A 29 -18.36 8.37 -19.67
N GLY A 30 -17.70 8.94 -20.67
CA GLY A 30 -17.89 10.31 -21.15
C GLY A 30 -16.97 11.26 -20.40
N SER A 31 -16.18 12.05 -21.13
CA SER A 31 -15.19 12.97 -20.53
C SER A 31 -15.80 14.06 -19.65
N SER A 32 -17.07 14.40 -19.85
CA SER A 32 -17.81 15.32 -18.97
C SER A 32 -18.16 14.74 -17.60
N ASN A 33 -18.05 13.41 -17.44
CA ASN A 33 -18.45 12.68 -16.25
C ASN A 33 -17.24 12.17 -15.45
N VAL A 34 -16.01 12.56 -15.84
CA VAL A 34 -14.76 12.16 -15.17
C VAL A 34 -13.97 13.42 -14.80
N ASP A 35 -14.04 13.78 -13.52
CA ASP A 35 -13.30 14.95 -13.01
C ASP A 35 -11.85 14.61 -12.67
N GLN A 36 -11.59 13.40 -12.15
CA GLN A 36 -10.30 13.05 -11.56
C GLN A 36 -9.87 11.63 -11.90
N ILE A 37 -8.57 11.49 -12.19
CA ILE A 37 -7.89 10.19 -12.24
C ILE A 37 -6.83 10.12 -11.14
N VAL A 38 -6.84 9.02 -10.38
CA VAL A 38 -5.92 8.77 -9.27
C VAL A 38 -5.11 7.51 -9.53
N THR A 39 -3.79 7.64 -9.64
CA THR A 39 -2.87 6.51 -9.84
C THR A 39 -1.70 6.58 -8.86
N ASP A 40 -0.88 5.53 -8.74
CA ASP A 40 0.39 5.65 -8.02
C ASP A 40 1.39 6.57 -8.75
N ILE A 41 2.54 6.84 -8.12
CA ILE A 41 3.56 7.79 -8.59
C ILE A 41 4.60 7.13 -9.52
N ALA A 42 4.36 5.89 -9.98
CA ALA A 42 5.26 5.25 -10.94
C ALA A 42 5.40 6.12 -12.20
N SER A 43 6.61 6.20 -12.76
CA SER A 43 6.94 7.09 -13.89
C SER A 43 5.98 6.96 -15.08
N ASN A 44 5.59 5.73 -15.41
CA ASN A 44 4.63 5.46 -16.49
C ASN A 44 3.23 6.02 -16.18
N ASN A 45 2.78 5.94 -14.93
CA ASN A 45 1.51 6.52 -14.49
C ASN A 45 1.55 8.05 -14.50
N VAL A 46 2.68 8.65 -14.08
CA VAL A 46 2.89 10.10 -14.15
C VAL A 46 2.81 10.60 -15.59
N LEU A 47 3.47 9.91 -16.53
CA LEU A 47 3.42 10.25 -17.95
C LEU A 47 1.99 10.11 -18.49
N ALA A 48 1.31 9.01 -18.20
CA ALA A 48 -0.07 8.79 -18.62
C ALA A 48 -1.02 9.86 -18.09
N GLY A 49 -0.89 10.22 -16.81
CA GLY A 49 -1.66 11.28 -16.17
C GLY A 49 -1.52 12.62 -16.89
N LYS A 50 -0.28 13.05 -17.16
CA LYS A 50 0.01 14.29 -17.89
C LYS A 50 -0.60 14.29 -19.30
N LEU A 51 -0.56 13.17 -20.00
CA LEU A 51 -1.17 13.03 -21.33
C LEU A 51 -2.70 13.13 -21.26
N LEU A 52 -3.32 12.60 -20.21
CA LEU A 52 -4.78 12.71 -19.99
C LEU A 52 -5.19 14.16 -19.72
N GLU A 53 -4.46 14.87 -18.86
CA GLU A 53 -4.72 16.29 -18.59
C GLU A 53 -4.58 17.14 -19.86
N ALA A 54 -3.61 16.81 -20.72
CA ALA A 54 -3.45 17.49 -22.01
C ALA A 54 -4.59 17.19 -22.99
N LYS A 55 -5.14 15.96 -22.99
CA LYS A 55 -6.23 15.54 -23.90
C LYS A 55 -7.61 16.01 -23.40
N TYR A 56 -7.83 16.06 -22.10
CA TYR A 56 -9.13 16.30 -21.48
C TYR A 56 -9.06 17.51 -20.53
N PRO A 57 -9.38 18.73 -20.98
CA PRO A 57 -9.20 19.97 -20.20
C PRO A 57 -9.95 20.05 -18.87
N ASN A 58 -11.04 19.29 -18.71
CA ASN A 58 -11.85 19.26 -17.50
C ASN A 58 -11.42 18.17 -16.50
N LEU A 59 -10.44 17.34 -16.88
CA LEU A 59 -9.96 16.22 -16.09
C LEU A 59 -8.59 16.56 -15.52
N PHE A 60 -8.40 16.30 -14.23
CA PHE A 60 -7.10 16.45 -13.59
C PHE A 60 -6.58 15.11 -13.05
N TRP A 61 -5.26 14.96 -13.05
CA TRP A 61 -4.58 13.79 -12.54
C TRP A 61 -3.96 14.08 -11.18
N THR A 62 -4.04 13.11 -10.27
CA THR A 62 -3.41 13.20 -8.95
C THR A 62 -2.76 11.89 -8.55
N THR A 63 -1.74 11.99 -7.70
CA THR A 63 -1.11 10.82 -7.10
C THR A 63 -1.97 10.22 -5.99
N CYS A 64 -1.91 8.90 -5.87
CA CYS A 64 -2.60 8.15 -4.84
C CYS A 64 -1.99 8.45 -3.47
N ALA A 65 -2.76 9.11 -2.60
CA ALA A 65 -2.34 9.43 -1.24
C ALA A 65 -1.86 8.20 -0.45
N ALA A 66 -2.52 7.04 -0.62
CA ALA A 66 -2.12 5.82 0.04
C ALA A 66 -0.72 5.35 -0.40
N HIS A 67 -0.38 5.54 -1.67
CA HIS A 67 0.94 5.22 -2.19
C HIS A 67 2.00 6.25 -1.76
N CYS A 68 1.65 7.54 -1.73
CA CYS A 68 2.55 8.58 -1.20
C CYS A 68 2.90 8.32 0.27
N ILE A 69 1.91 7.94 1.08
CA ILE A 69 2.12 7.52 2.47
C ILE A 69 3.04 6.29 2.51
N ASP A 70 2.82 5.28 1.65
CA ASP A 70 3.70 4.09 1.55
C ASP A 70 5.18 4.46 1.43
N LEU A 71 5.50 5.38 0.52
CA LEU A 71 6.86 5.82 0.24
C LEU A 71 7.47 6.64 1.38
N ILE A 72 6.71 7.57 1.97
CA ILE A 72 7.16 8.35 3.13
C ILE A 72 7.55 7.42 4.27
N LEU A 73 6.71 6.40 4.51
CA LEU A 73 6.90 5.41 5.55
C LEU A 73 8.07 4.47 5.27
N GLU A 74 8.29 4.10 4.00
CA GLU A 74 9.47 3.37 3.55
C GLU A 74 10.77 4.16 3.84
N ASP A 75 10.80 5.45 3.53
CA ASP A 75 11.97 6.31 3.77
C ASP A 75 12.26 6.49 5.26
N ILE A 76 11.22 6.70 6.08
CA ILE A 76 11.37 6.76 7.55
C ILE A 76 11.99 5.47 8.09
N PHE A 77 11.56 4.30 7.60
CA PHE A 77 12.09 3.02 8.05
C PHE A 77 13.46 2.66 7.51
N LYS A 78 13.92 3.29 6.42
CA LYS A 78 15.30 3.17 5.94
C LYS A 78 16.29 3.98 6.79
N MET A 79 15.84 4.95 7.58
CA MET A 79 16.70 5.69 8.50
C MET A 79 17.40 4.75 9.50
N LEU A 80 18.71 4.91 9.71
CA LEU A 80 19.54 4.02 10.54
C LEU A 80 18.93 3.75 11.93
N THR A 81 18.35 4.77 12.55
CA THR A 81 17.70 4.70 13.87
C THR A 81 16.47 3.78 13.90
N MET A 82 15.75 3.68 12.78
CA MET A 82 14.49 2.94 12.66
C MET A 82 14.68 1.59 11.99
N LYS A 83 15.67 1.45 11.11
CA LYS A 83 15.92 0.24 10.33
C LYS A 83 16.07 -1.01 11.19
N GLN A 84 16.95 -0.97 12.19
CA GLN A 84 17.17 -2.13 13.07
C GLN A 84 15.92 -2.52 13.86
N THR A 85 15.17 -1.53 14.36
CA THR A 85 13.92 -1.75 15.09
C THR A 85 12.86 -2.38 14.19
N PHE A 86 12.77 -1.90 12.94
CA PHE A 86 11.83 -2.41 11.95
C PHE A 86 12.15 -3.85 11.54
N GLU A 87 13.42 -4.16 11.26
CA GLU A 87 13.88 -5.52 10.94
C GLU A 87 13.58 -6.52 12.07
N ARG A 88 13.81 -6.13 13.33
CA ARG A 88 13.46 -6.95 14.50
C ARG A 88 11.95 -7.17 14.61
N ALA A 89 11.15 -6.13 14.37
CA ALA A 89 9.69 -6.25 14.41
C ALA A 89 9.15 -7.19 13.31
N ILE A 90 9.73 -7.14 12.11
CA ILE A 90 9.41 -8.09 11.03
C ILE A 90 9.76 -9.52 11.44
N SER A 91 10.94 -9.73 12.02
CA SER A 91 11.39 -11.05 12.47
C SER A 91 10.45 -11.66 13.52
N VAL A 92 10.14 -10.91 14.59
CA VAL A 92 9.21 -11.36 15.64
C VAL A 92 7.81 -11.60 15.09
N HIS A 93 7.31 -10.72 14.22
CA HIS A 93 6.02 -10.95 13.58
C HIS A 93 6.00 -12.25 12.79
N SER A 94 7.02 -12.48 11.96
CA SER A 94 7.12 -13.66 11.11
C SER A 94 7.22 -14.94 11.93
N TYR A 95 7.94 -14.89 13.05
CA TYR A 95 8.01 -15.97 14.02
C TYR A 95 6.65 -16.31 14.66
N ILE A 96 5.91 -15.30 15.13
CA ILE A 96 4.59 -15.50 15.74
C ILE A 96 3.60 -16.02 14.69
N TYR A 97 3.49 -15.38 13.52
CA TYR A 97 2.53 -15.77 12.49
C TYR A 97 2.89 -17.05 11.73
N GLY A 98 4.14 -17.51 11.84
CA GLY A 98 4.54 -18.82 11.34
C GLY A 98 4.04 -19.98 12.20
N ARG A 99 3.51 -19.72 13.41
CA ARG A 99 3.12 -20.76 14.38
C ARG A 99 1.74 -20.49 14.95
N SER A 100 0.76 -21.31 14.60
CA SER A 100 -0.63 -21.18 15.05
C SER A 100 -0.77 -21.15 16.58
N CYS A 101 0.05 -21.92 17.31
CA CYS A 101 0.07 -21.91 18.78
C CYS A 101 0.44 -20.54 19.34
N LEU A 102 1.45 -19.87 18.78
CA LEU A 102 1.88 -18.54 19.23
C LEU A 102 0.88 -17.46 18.84
N VAL A 103 0.21 -17.58 17.69
CA VAL A 103 -0.89 -16.68 17.31
C VAL A 103 -2.03 -16.79 18.32
N ASN A 104 -2.42 -18.01 18.69
CA ASN A 104 -3.50 -18.24 19.65
C ASN A 104 -3.13 -17.75 21.06
N MET A 105 -1.90 -18.01 21.49
CA MET A 105 -1.38 -17.50 22.76
C MET A 105 -1.37 -15.97 22.79
N MET A 106 -0.86 -15.32 21.73
CA MET A 106 -0.87 -13.88 21.62
C MET A 106 -2.30 -13.33 21.67
N LYS A 107 -3.26 -13.94 20.95
CA LYS A 107 -4.69 -13.56 21.01
C LYS A 107 -5.25 -13.59 22.43
N GLN A 108 -4.92 -14.62 23.22
CA GLN A 108 -5.36 -14.70 24.61
C GLN A 108 -4.87 -13.50 25.43
N PHE A 109 -3.61 -13.10 25.26
CA PHE A 109 -3.05 -11.94 25.95
C PHE A 109 -3.42 -10.58 25.37
N THR A 110 -4.06 -10.54 24.20
CA THR A 110 -4.44 -9.30 23.51
C THR A 110 -5.94 -9.02 23.49
N ASN A 111 -6.74 -9.75 24.27
CA ASN A 111 -8.21 -9.73 24.23
C ASN A 111 -8.73 -10.05 22.81
N MET A 112 -8.22 -11.15 22.25
CA MET A 112 -8.53 -11.64 20.90
C MET A 112 -8.16 -10.69 19.76
N LYS A 113 -7.39 -9.62 20.05
CA LYS A 113 -6.94 -8.68 19.03
C LYS A 113 -5.77 -9.27 18.25
N GLU A 114 -5.96 -9.43 16.94
CA GLU A 114 -4.88 -9.80 16.04
C GLU A 114 -3.94 -8.64 15.76
N LEU A 115 -2.70 -8.98 15.45
CA LEU A 115 -1.83 -8.05 14.74
C LEU A 115 -2.27 -8.05 13.26
N LEU A 116 -2.54 -6.91 12.63
CA LEU A 116 -2.92 -6.82 11.20
C LEU A 116 -1.96 -7.56 10.22
N ARG A 117 -2.32 -8.72 9.66
CA ARG A 117 -1.42 -9.55 8.81
C ARG A 117 -0.64 -8.70 7.79
N LEU A 118 0.69 -8.84 7.79
CA LEU A 118 1.56 -8.18 6.80
C LEU A 118 1.13 -8.61 5.40
N ALA A 119 0.52 -7.70 4.64
CA ALA A 119 0.32 -7.91 3.22
C ALA A 119 1.67 -7.72 2.53
N LYS A 120 2.04 -8.66 1.64
CA LYS A 120 3.33 -8.67 0.94
C LYS A 120 3.63 -7.42 0.09
N THR A 121 2.63 -6.57 -0.18
CA THR A 121 2.69 -5.63 -1.30
C THR A 121 2.66 -4.15 -0.95
N ARG A 122 2.51 -3.72 0.32
CA ARG A 122 2.48 -2.28 0.69
C ARG A 122 3.04 -2.02 2.10
N PHE A 123 4.08 -1.20 2.20
CA PHE A 123 4.72 -0.73 3.44
C PHE A 123 3.76 -0.07 4.44
N VAL A 124 2.63 0.52 4.01
CA VAL A 124 1.60 1.11 4.88
C VAL A 124 0.98 0.06 5.81
N VAL A 125 0.84 -1.20 5.36
CA VAL A 125 0.38 -2.30 6.24
C VAL A 125 1.44 -2.67 7.28
N ALA A 126 2.72 -2.37 7.00
CA ALA A 126 3.80 -2.57 7.96
C ALA A 126 3.79 -1.50 9.08
N LEU A 127 3.28 -0.28 8.82
CA LEU A 127 3.43 0.86 9.75
C LEU A 127 2.28 1.14 10.72
N SER A 128 1.07 0.60 10.52
CA SER A 128 0.04 0.64 11.58
C SER A 128 0.46 -0.07 12.89
N ARG A 129 1.67 -0.66 12.93
CA ARG A 129 2.13 -1.66 13.89
C ARG A 129 3.34 -1.31 14.75
N CYS A 130 4.09 -0.23 14.50
CA CYS A 130 5.10 0.21 15.48
C CYS A 130 4.47 0.63 16.82
N ARG A 131 3.21 1.11 16.80
CA ARG A 131 2.45 1.37 18.02
C ARG A 131 2.16 0.09 18.81
N ILE A 132 1.94 -1.06 18.15
CA ILE A 132 1.68 -2.33 18.87
C ILE A 132 2.98 -2.93 19.42
N PHE A 133 4.10 -2.83 18.71
CA PHE A 133 5.38 -3.35 19.23
C PHE A 133 5.85 -2.56 20.47
N ILE A 134 5.61 -1.25 20.50
CA ILE A 134 5.90 -0.39 21.66
C ILE A 134 4.85 -0.57 22.77
N LEU A 135 3.55 -0.62 22.45
CA LEU A 135 2.47 -0.78 23.44
C LEU A 135 2.33 -2.21 24.00
N LYS A 136 2.89 -3.23 23.33
CA LYS A 136 2.78 -4.65 23.73
C LYS A 136 4.12 -5.35 23.83
N ARG A 137 5.21 -4.61 24.03
CA ARG A 137 6.54 -5.18 24.27
C ARG A 137 6.51 -6.23 25.38
N ALA A 138 5.85 -5.91 26.49
CA ALA A 138 5.65 -6.81 27.63
C ALA A 138 4.76 -8.04 27.32
N THR A 139 3.90 -7.98 26.29
CA THR A 139 3.06 -9.11 25.88
C THR A 139 3.80 -10.05 24.92
N CYS A 140 4.61 -9.50 24.01
CA CYS A 140 5.47 -10.29 23.13
C CYS A 140 6.55 -11.03 23.93
N GLU A 141 7.18 -10.38 24.92
CA GLU A 141 8.19 -11.02 25.78
C GLU A 141 7.61 -12.23 26.54
N LYS A 142 6.36 -12.15 27.01
CA LYS A 142 5.66 -13.26 27.67
C LYS A 142 5.28 -14.43 26.75
N CYS A 143 5.23 -14.22 25.44
CA CYS A 143 4.95 -15.30 24.47
C CYS A 143 6.23 -15.94 23.92
N LEU A 144 7.40 -15.35 24.20
CA LEU A 144 8.71 -15.78 23.71
C LEU A 144 9.54 -16.51 24.79
N LEU A 145 9.09 -16.47 26.05
CA LEU A 145 9.56 -17.27 27.18
C LEU A 145 8.64 -18.48 27.37
#